data_AF-J5IAN6-F1
#
_entry.id   AF-J5IAN6-F1
#
_cell.length_a   1.000
_cell.length_b   1.000
_cell.length_c   1.000
_cell.angle_alpha   90.00
_cell.angle_beta   90.00
_cell.angle_gamma   90.00
#
_symmetry.space_group_name_H-M   'P 1'
#
loop_
_entity.id
_entity.type
_entity.pdbx_description
1 polymer ?
#
loop_
_entity_poly.entity_id
_entity_poly.type
_entity_poly.pdbx_seq_one_letter_code
_entity_poly.pdbx_strand_id
1 'polypeptide(L)'
;MKKSRYFAVALAAVMGLSIVAGAPAAHAAVPPTQLSYEDGASNEYSFRMKEEDRIHDENVRRIKFDFRRDGDQEKYNRAMREEQKRHDQAVKRIMRDYNNRKPWRH
;
A
#
# COMPACT_ATOMS: atom_id res chain seq x y z
N MET A 1 -33.98 11.17 23.72
CA MET A 1 -32.81 10.94 22.84
C MET A 1 -32.02 9.76 23.38
N LYS A 2 -31.57 8.87 22.49
CA LYS A 2 -31.22 7.46 22.77
C LYS A 2 -29.86 7.32 23.46
N LYS A 3 -29.82 6.48 24.51
CA LYS A 3 -28.64 6.07 25.28
C LYS A 3 -27.83 5.03 24.48
N SER A 4 -26.55 5.30 24.24
CA SER A 4 -25.64 4.35 23.60
C SER A 4 -25.24 3.26 24.60
N ARG A 5 -25.46 2.00 24.22
CA ARG A 5 -25.15 0.81 25.00
C ARG A 5 -23.81 0.26 24.51
N TYR A 6 -22.82 0.28 25.39
CA TYR A 6 -21.53 -0.37 25.20
C TYR A 6 -21.76 -1.88 25.15
N PHE A 7 -21.52 -2.47 23.98
CA PHE A 7 -21.56 -3.92 23.82
C PHE A 7 -20.27 -4.51 24.35
N ALA A 8 -20.45 -5.32 25.39
CA ALA A 8 -19.47 -6.21 25.97
C ALA A 8 -19.00 -7.28 24.97
N VAL A 9 -17.97 -8.00 25.43
CA VAL A 9 -17.78 -9.46 25.33
C VAL A 9 -16.36 -9.78 24.83
N ALA A 10 -15.43 -9.86 25.78
CA ALA A 10 -14.19 -10.60 25.60
C ALA A 10 -14.48 -12.05 26.00
N LEU A 11 -14.56 -12.93 25.01
CA LEU A 11 -14.86 -14.35 25.19
C LEU A 11 -13.53 -15.11 25.15
N ALA A 12 -13.16 -15.70 26.28
CA ALA A 12 -12.02 -16.59 26.40
C ALA A 12 -12.33 -17.94 25.71
N ALA A 13 -11.40 -18.45 24.91
CA ALA A 13 -11.40 -19.84 24.48
C ALA A 13 -9.97 -20.38 24.54
N VAL A 14 -9.78 -21.33 25.45
CA VAL A 14 -8.57 -22.10 25.73
C VAL A 14 -8.19 -22.93 24.50
N MET A 15 -6.91 -22.88 24.13
CA MET A 15 -6.31 -23.61 23.01
C MET A 15 -6.40 -25.12 23.25
N GLY A 16 -7.07 -25.83 22.33
CA GLY A 16 -7.17 -27.28 22.31
C GLY A 16 -5.85 -27.94 21.91
N LEU A 17 -5.39 -28.87 22.72
CA LEU A 17 -4.23 -29.72 22.47
C LEU A 17 -4.72 -31.03 21.84
N SER A 18 -4.41 -31.28 20.57
CA SER A 18 -4.52 -32.59 19.92
C SER A 18 -3.70 -32.60 18.63
N ILE A 19 -2.44 -33.00 18.72
CA ILE A 19 -1.63 -33.33 17.54
C ILE A 19 -1.89 -34.81 17.23
N VAL A 20 -2.72 -35.08 16.23
CA VAL A 20 -2.81 -36.41 15.62
C VAL A 20 -1.85 -36.43 14.44
N ALA A 21 -0.84 -37.30 14.53
CA ALA A 21 0.07 -37.62 13.45
C ALA A 21 -0.67 -38.39 12.35
N GLY A 22 -0.50 -37.97 11.10
CA GLY A 22 -1.01 -38.66 9.92
C GLY A 22 -0.52 -37.98 8.66
N ALA A 23 0.64 -38.39 8.17
CA ALA A 23 1.08 -38.04 6.82
C ALA A 23 0.15 -38.71 5.77
N PRO A 24 -0.02 -38.06 4.62
CA PRO A 24 0.61 -38.63 3.45
C PRO A 24 1.43 -37.61 2.68
N ALA A 25 2.58 -38.06 2.20
CA ALA A 25 3.36 -37.38 1.19
C ALA A 25 2.56 -37.30 -0.12
N ALA A 26 2.50 -36.13 -0.75
CA ALA A 26 2.74 -35.97 -2.19
C ALA A 26 2.50 -34.52 -2.62
N HIS A 27 3.38 -34.05 -3.50
CA HIS A 27 3.36 -32.77 -4.23
C HIS A 27 3.71 -31.55 -3.38
N ALA A 28 5.01 -31.36 -3.16
CA ALA A 28 5.56 -30.02 -3.03
C ALA A 28 5.31 -29.27 -4.34
N ALA A 29 4.11 -28.71 -4.50
CA ALA A 29 3.94 -27.56 -5.35
C ALA A 29 4.85 -26.50 -4.73
N VAL A 30 6.01 -26.26 -5.34
CA VAL A 30 6.84 -25.11 -5.01
C VAL A 30 5.90 -23.92 -5.17
N PRO A 31 5.48 -23.24 -4.09
CA PRO A 31 4.68 -22.05 -4.26
C PRO A 31 5.52 -21.14 -5.17
N PRO A 32 4.96 -20.61 -6.27
CA PRO A 32 5.70 -19.68 -7.11
C PRO A 32 6.28 -18.65 -6.16
N THR A 33 7.60 -18.54 -6.15
CA THR A 33 8.35 -17.73 -5.18
C THR A 33 7.73 -16.35 -5.23
N GLN A 34 6.84 -16.05 -4.28
CA GLN A 34 6.24 -14.73 -4.22
C GLN A 34 7.41 -13.87 -3.79
N LEU A 35 7.92 -13.06 -4.70
CA LEU A 35 8.86 -11.99 -4.39
C LEU A 35 8.11 -11.12 -3.38
N SER A 36 8.30 -11.41 -2.08
CA SER A 36 7.74 -10.62 -1.01
C SER A 36 8.53 -9.32 -1.00
N TYR A 37 7.98 -8.30 -1.63
CA TYR A 37 8.53 -6.95 -1.50
C TYR A 37 8.42 -6.56 -0.02
N GLU A 38 9.43 -5.86 0.53
CA GLU A 38 9.51 -5.57 1.98
C GLU A 38 8.28 -4.84 2.54
N ASP A 39 7.50 -4.18 1.68
CA ASP A 39 6.23 -3.51 1.99
C ASP A 39 4.99 -4.43 1.90
N GLY A 40 5.20 -5.75 1.97
CA GLY A 40 4.13 -6.76 1.94
C GLY A 40 3.32 -6.77 0.64
N ALA A 41 3.85 -6.18 -0.44
CA ALA A 41 3.18 -6.20 -1.74
C ALA A 41 3.32 -7.59 -2.39
N SER A 42 2.20 -8.13 -2.87
CA SER A 42 2.14 -9.45 -3.51
C SER A 42 2.69 -9.45 -4.95
N ASN A 43 2.89 -8.27 -5.55
CA ASN A 43 3.46 -8.11 -6.88
C ASN A 43 4.21 -6.77 -7.05
N GLU A 44 5.07 -6.71 -8.07
CA GLU A 44 5.91 -5.55 -8.41
C GLU A 44 5.09 -4.29 -8.69
N TYR A 45 3.94 -4.46 -9.34
CA TYR A 45 3.01 -3.38 -9.64
C TYR A 45 2.50 -2.71 -8.36
N SER A 46 2.03 -3.50 -7.39
CA SER A 46 1.49 -3.00 -6.12
C SER A 46 2.58 -2.35 -5.29
N PHE A 47 3.81 -2.86 -5.33
CA PHE A 47 4.95 -2.22 -4.69
C PHE A 47 5.20 -0.82 -5.29
N ARG A 48 5.30 -0.74 -6.63
CA ARG A 48 5.51 0.54 -7.33
C ARG A 48 4.38 1.54 -7.11
N MET A 49 3.13 1.07 -7.07
CA MET A 49 1.97 1.92 -6.80
C MET A 49 2.02 2.49 -5.38
N LYS A 50 2.28 1.67 -4.37
CA LYS A 50 2.40 2.13 -2.98
C LYS A 50 3.57 3.10 -2.81
N GLU A 51 4.70 2.82 -3.46
CA GLU A 51 5.87 3.70 -3.40
C GLU A 51 5.59 5.06 -4.06
N GLU A 52 4.90 5.07 -5.20
CA GLU A 52 4.49 6.31 -5.87
C GLU A 52 3.48 7.12 -5.01
N ASP A 53 2.53 6.45 -4.36
CA ASP A 53 1.61 7.10 -3.43
C ASP A 53 2.34 7.69 -2.21
N ARG A 54 3.35 6.98 -1.68
CA ARG A 54 4.21 7.50 -0.60
C ARG A 54 4.95 8.77 -1.04
N ILE A 55 5.55 8.76 -2.23
CA ILE A 55 6.25 9.92 -2.80
C ILE A 55 5.27 11.09 -2.98
N HIS A 56 4.07 10.83 -3.47
CA HIS A 56 3.02 11.85 -3.62
C HIS A 56 2.65 12.48 -2.27
N ASP A 57 2.43 11.66 -1.25
CA ASP A 57 2.12 12.11 0.10
C ASP A 57 3.24 12.97 0.70
N GLU A 58 4.50 12.56 0.53
CA GLU A 58 5.67 13.33 0.97
C GLU A 58 5.77 14.69 0.27
N ASN A 59 5.54 14.73 -1.05
CA ASN A 59 5.54 15.96 -1.82
C ASN A 59 4.39 16.90 -1.41
N VAL A 60 3.19 16.37 -1.21
CA VAL A 60 2.03 17.14 -0.73
C VAL A 60 2.29 17.69 0.68
N ARG A 61 2.91 16.91 1.57
CA ARG A 61 3.32 17.37 2.90
C ARG A 61 4.34 18.51 2.81
N ARG A 62 5.33 18.40 1.92
CA ARG A 62 6.31 19.47 1.66
C ARG A 62 5.63 20.73 1.16
N ILE A 63 4.74 20.64 0.18
CA ILE A 63 3.99 21.79 -0.36
C ILE A 63 3.14 22.46 0.72
N LYS A 64 2.46 21.67 1.56
CA LYS A 64 1.69 22.20 2.71
C LYS A 64 2.58 22.87 3.75
N PHE A 65 3.78 22.34 3.99
CA PHE A 65 4.75 22.96 4.89
C PHE A 65 5.23 24.31 4.34
N ASP A 66 5.61 24.37 3.06
CA ASP A 66 6.01 25.62 2.41
C ASP A 66 4.89 26.66 2.43
N PHE A 67 3.64 26.24 2.22
CA PHE A 67 2.48 27.13 2.33
C PHE A 67 2.28 27.68 3.75
N ARG A 68 2.47 26.85 4.79
CA ARG A 68 2.39 27.34 6.19
C ARG A 68 3.49 28.35 6.51
N ARG A 69 4.64 28.25 5.85
CA ARG A 69 5.76 29.19 6.01
C ARG A 69 5.53 30.50 5.25
N ASP A 70 5.14 30.40 3.98
CA ASP A 70 5.10 31.54 3.06
C ASP A 70 3.72 32.22 2.99
N GLY A 71 2.63 31.50 3.27
CA GLY A 71 1.25 31.99 3.20
C GLY A 71 0.70 32.24 1.79
N ASP A 72 1.49 32.00 0.74
CA ASP A 72 1.14 32.28 -0.65
C ASP A 72 0.22 31.19 -1.26
N GLN A 73 -1.04 31.55 -1.45
CA GLN A 73 -2.07 30.68 -1.99
C GLN A 73 -1.86 30.34 -3.47
N GLU A 74 -1.34 31.27 -4.29
CA GLU A 74 -1.12 31.02 -5.71
C GLU A 74 0.01 30.02 -5.91
N LYS A 75 1.12 30.20 -5.18
CA LYS A 75 2.25 29.28 -5.17
C LYS A 75 1.83 27.89 -4.71
N TYR A 76 1.02 27.79 -3.64
CA TYR A 76 0.45 26.52 -3.17
C TYR A 76 -0.41 25.84 -4.24
N ASN A 77 -1.35 26.57 -4.83
CA ASN A 77 -2.26 26.03 -5.85
C ASN A 77 -1.49 25.54 -7.09
N ARG A 78 -0.46 26.29 -7.50
CA ARG A 78 0.42 25.90 -8.60
C ARG A 78 1.19 24.63 -8.27
N ALA A 79 1.86 24.59 -7.13
CA ALA A 79 2.65 23.43 -6.71
C ALA A 79 1.79 22.17 -6.55
N MET A 80 0.58 22.30 -5.98
CA MET A 80 -0.37 21.18 -5.87
C MET A 80 -0.79 20.63 -7.23
N ARG A 81 -1.05 21.50 -8.22
CA ARG A 81 -1.39 21.07 -9.59
C ARG A 81 -0.21 20.39 -10.28
N GLU A 82 1.00 20.90 -10.08
CA GLU A 82 2.21 20.29 -10.65
C GLU A 82 2.47 18.92 -10.04
N GLU A 83 2.32 18.77 -8.72
CA GLU A 83 2.47 17.48 -8.04
C GLU A 83 1.40 16.48 -8.45
N GLN A 84 0.14 16.90 -8.59
CA GLN A 84 -0.92 16.02 -9.08
C GLN A 84 -0.62 15.53 -10.51
N LYS A 85 -0.17 16.43 -11.40
CA LYS A 85 0.23 16.06 -12.77
C LYS A 85 1.38 15.05 -12.77
N ARG A 86 2.36 15.21 -11.87
CA ARG A 86 3.49 14.29 -11.73
C ARG A 86 3.01 12.91 -11.29
N HIS A 87 2.18 12.84 -10.24
CA HIS A 87 1.59 11.60 -9.74
C HIS A 87 0.77 10.89 -10.82
N ASP A 88 -0.14 11.60 -11.50
CA ASP A 88 -0.92 11.04 -12.60
C ASP A 88 -0.05 10.46 -13.72
N GLN A 89 1.04 11.14 -14.07
CA GLN A 89 1.99 10.65 -15.08
C GLN A 89 2.75 9.42 -14.60
N ALA A 90 3.17 9.37 -13.34
CA ALA A 90 3.86 8.23 -12.76
C ALA A 90 2.96 7.00 -12.68
N VAL A 91 1.73 7.17 -12.19
CA VAL A 91 0.70 6.11 -12.17
C VAL A 91 0.45 5.58 -13.57
N LYS A 92 0.28 6.46 -14.57
CA LYS A 92 0.11 6.04 -15.98
C LYS A 92 1.31 5.25 -16.51
N ARG A 93 2.54 5.57 -16.09
CA ARG A 93 3.74 4.80 -16.48
C ARG A 93 3.76 3.44 -15.82
N ILE A 94 3.50 3.36 -14.51
CA ILE A 94 3.44 2.10 -13.76
C ILE A 94 2.36 1.18 -14.35
N MET A 95 1.17 1.73 -14.63
CA MET A 95 0.07 0.99 -15.24
C MET A 95 0.41 0.50 -16.66
N ARG A 96 1.08 1.34 -17.46
CA ARG A 96 1.54 0.96 -18.80
C ARG A 96 2.58 -0.16 -18.76
N ASP A 97 3.55 -0.08 -17.85
CA ASP A 97 4.58 -1.10 -17.70
C ASP A 97 3.97 -2.44 -17.31
N TYR A 98 3.00 -2.42 -16.38
CA TYR A 98 2.25 -3.61 -15.99
C TYR A 98 1.49 -4.23 -17.17
N ASN A 99 0.75 -3.42 -17.94
CA ASN A 99 0.00 -3.89 -19.11
C ASN A 99 0.92 -4.49 -20.19
N ASN A 100 2.11 -3.92 -20.37
CA ASN A 100 3.11 -4.38 -21.32
C ASN A 100 3.99 -5.51 -20.77
N ARG A 101 3.74 -6.00 -19.54
CA ARG A 101 4.55 -7.00 -18.82
C ARG A 101 6.03 -6.66 -18.81
N LYS A 102 6.36 -5.36 -18.75
CA LYS A 102 7.75 -4.91 -18.64
C LYS A 102 8.21 -5.09 -17.20
N PRO A 103 9.27 -5.87 -16.94
CA PRO A 103 9.85 -5.97 -15.61
C PRO A 103 10.40 -4.59 -15.20
N TRP A 104 10.23 -4.21 -13.93
CA TRP A 104 10.70 -2.91 -13.44
C TRP A 104 12.20 -2.89 -13.12
N ARG A 105 12.84 -4.06 -12.99
CA ARG A 105 14.30 -4.21 -12.94
C ARG A 105 14.79 -5.37 -13.82
N HIS A 106 15.89 -5.14 -14.54
CA HIS A 106 16.66 -6.14 -15.29
C HIS A 106 17.89 -6.55 -14.49
#